data_AF-A0A5K1DGI1-F1
#
_entry.id   AF-A0A5K1DGI1-F1
#
_cell.length_a   1.000
_cell.length_b   1.000
_cell.length_c   1.000
_cell.angle_alpha   90.00
_cell.angle_beta   90.00
_cell.angle_gamma   90.00
#
_symmetry.space_group_name_H-M   'P 1'
#
loop_
_entity.id
_entity.type
_entity.pdbx_description
1 polymer ?
#
loop_
_entity_poly.entity_id
_entity_poly.type
_entity_poly.pdbx_seq_one_letter_code
_entity_poly.pdbx_strand_id
1 'polypeptide(L)'
;VLASEKRLFDNGANTIKHEGIVFGCVHREDNPDFSLRKVPGLVGLGRGPLSLVKQIGSSIDDKFAYCLPPYRNENSSVGQLKFGDNADFSGTEEVQETPMESDGGEGSFYVLILTT
;
A
#
# COMPACT_ATOMS: atom_id res chain seq x y z
N VAL A 1 16.55 11.76 -7.41
CA VAL A 1 16.52 12.64 -6.22
C VAL A 1 15.55 12.04 -5.22
N LEU A 2 15.97 11.85 -3.97
CA LEU A 2 15.11 11.39 -2.87
C LEU A 2 14.88 12.54 -1.89
N ALA A 3 13.69 12.57 -1.30
CA ALA A 3 13.32 13.44 -0.21
C ALA A 3 12.83 12.60 0.97
N SER A 4 12.79 13.19 2.15
CA SER A 4 12.31 12.54 3.37
C SER A 4 11.42 13.48 4.15
N GLU A 5 10.30 12.98 4.66
CA GLU A 5 9.36 13.79 5.42
C GLU A 5 8.55 12.95 6.42
N LYS A 6 7.90 13.63 7.36
CA LYS A 6 6.90 13.05 8.24
C LYS A 6 5.64 12.66 7.47
N ARG A 7 5.06 11.51 7.79
CA ARG A 7 3.73 11.10 7.34
C ARG A 7 2.85 10.75 8.52
N LEU A 8 1.56 11.06 8.38
CA LEU A 8 0.53 10.90 9.40
C LEU A 8 -0.49 9.88 8.88
N PHE A 9 -0.85 8.91 9.72
CA PHE A 9 -1.90 7.93 9.43
C PHE A 9 -2.96 8.00 10.53
N ASP A 10 -4.21 8.16 10.14
CA ASP A 10 -5.34 8.21 11.06
C ASP A 10 -6.02 6.83 11.10
N ASN A 11 -6.30 6.31 12.30
CA ASN A 11 -7.03 5.07 12.48
C ASN A 11 -8.46 5.27 13.03
N GLY A 12 -8.98 6.51 12.97
CA GLY A 12 -10.28 6.92 13.47
C GLY A 12 -10.30 7.24 14.97
N ALA A 13 -9.36 6.71 15.75
CA ALA A 13 -9.21 6.99 17.17
C ALA A 13 -8.03 7.92 17.47
N ASN A 14 -6.92 7.75 16.74
CA ASN A 14 -5.67 8.45 16.93
C ASN A 14 -4.94 8.69 15.60
N THR A 15 -4.11 9.73 15.56
CA THR A 15 -3.17 9.97 14.46
C THR A 15 -1.78 9.44 14.82
N ILE A 16 -1.32 8.44 14.08
CA ILE A 16 0.03 7.85 14.19
C ILE A 16 0.99 8.63 13.30
N LYS A 17 2.19 8.91 13.81
CA LYS A 17 3.22 9.67 13.09
C LYS A 17 4.39 8.77 12.76
N HIS A 18 4.78 8.76 11.50
CA HIS A 18 6.03 8.15 11.03
C HIS A 18 6.96 9.25 10.54
N GLU A 19 8.11 9.38 11.17
CA GLU A 19 9.16 10.31 10.75
C GLU A 19 10.07 9.62 9.74
N GLY A 20 10.76 10.41 8.91
CA GLY A 20 11.82 9.88 8.05
C GLY A 20 11.34 9.02 6.87
N ILE A 21 10.08 9.16 6.44
CA ILE A 21 9.59 8.44 5.26
C ILE A 21 10.27 9.02 4.01
N VAL A 22 11.04 8.18 3.33
CA VAL A 22 11.80 8.47 2.12
C VAL A 22 10.93 8.22 0.89
N PHE A 23 10.92 9.16 -0.05
CA PHE A 23 10.18 9.07 -1.30
C PHE A 23 10.91 9.78 -2.45
N GLY A 24 10.54 9.44 -3.69
CA GLY A 24 11.06 10.09 -4.89
C GLY A 24 10.28 11.35 -5.26
N CYS A 25 10.98 12.33 -5.86
CA CYS A 25 10.35 13.49 -6.47
C CYS A 25 10.20 13.27 -7.98
N VAL A 26 8.97 13.37 -8.50
CA VAL A 26 8.67 13.21 -9.93
C VAL A 26 8.25 14.56 -10.50
N HIS A 27 8.90 15.01 -11.58
CA HIS A 27 8.49 16.22 -12.27
C HIS A 27 7.37 15.91 -13.25
N ARG A 28 6.39 16.82 -13.31
CA ARG A 28 5.15 16.65 -14.09
C ARG A 28 5.39 16.51 -15.59
N GLU A 29 6.51 17.03 -16.08
CA GLU A 29 6.89 17.00 -17.50
C GLU A 29 7.43 15.62 -17.92
N ASP A 30 8.04 14.89 -16.99
CA ASP A 30 8.67 13.59 -17.25
C ASP A 30 7.69 12.40 -17.19
N ASN A 31 6.40 12.65 -16.91
CA ASN A 31 5.44 11.58 -16.68
C ASN A 31 4.56 11.31 -17.91
N PRO A 32 4.72 10.15 -18.60
CA PRO A 32 3.92 9.79 -19.76
C PRO A 32 2.50 9.35 -19.39
N ASP A 33 2.23 9.03 -18.12
CA ASP A 33 0.92 8.55 -17.68
C ASP A 33 0.00 9.72 -17.29
N PHE A 34 -1.06 9.90 -18.08
CA PHE A 34 -2.09 10.91 -17.87
C PHE A 34 -2.85 10.74 -16.54
N SER A 35 -2.96 9.51 -16.02
CA SER A 35 -3.61 9.25 -14.74
C SER A 35 -2.80 9.85 -13.57
N LEU A 36 -1.46 9.80 -13.67
CA LEU A 36 -0.55 10.36 -12.67
C LEU A 36 -0.51 11.88 -12.67
N ARG A 37 -0.98 12.54 -13.74
CA ARG A 37 -1.17 14.00 -13.75
C ARG A 37 -2.36 14.45 -12.89
N LYS A 38 -3.29 13.54 -12.58
CA LYS A 38 -4.49 13.84 -11.76
C LYS A 38 -4.25 13.66 -10.26
N VAL A 39 -3.15 13.04 -9.87
CA VAL A 39 -2.76 12.82 -8.47
C VAL A 39 -1.44 13.51 -8.17
N PRO A 40 -1.17 13.88 -6.91
CA PRO A 40 0.11 14.51 -6.53
C PRO A 40 1.29 13.53 -6.51
N GLY A 41 1.05 12.21 -6.55
CA GLY A 41 2.09 11.20 -6.54
C GLY A 41 1.53 9.77 -6.44
N LEU A 42 2.45 8.82 -6.24
CA LEU A 42 2.15 7.39 -6.10
C LEU A 42 2.66 6.87 -4.76
N VAL A 43 1.89 5.94 -4.18
CA VAL A 43 2.29 5.20 -2.97
C VAL A 43 2.60 3.77 -3.37
N GLY A 44 3.85 3.34 -3.17
CA GLY A 44 4.27 1.97 -3.42
C GLY A 44 3.99 1.06 -2.23
N LEU A 45 3.16 0.04 -2.43
CA LEU A 45 2.85 -0.98 -1.42
C LEU A 45 3.63 -2.29 -1.63
N GLY A 46 4.61 -2.31 -2.53
CA GLY A 46 5.39 -3.50 -2.86
C GLY A 46 6.33 -3.98 -1.75
N ARG A 47 7.12 -5.02 -2.04
CA ARG A 47 8.07 -5.64 -1.10
C ARG A 47 9.46 -5.00 -1.06
N GLY A 48 9.72 -4.03 -1.94
CA GLY A 48 11.01 -3.36 -2.04
C GLY A 48 11.34 -2.51 -0.81
N PRO A 49 12.63 -2.24 -0.53
CA PRO A 49 13.07 -1.60 0.72
C PRO A 49 12.58 -0.15 0.89
N LEU A 50 12.26 0.54 -0.22
CA LEU A 50 11.71 1.90 -0.19
C LEU A 50 10.17 1.93 -0.30
N SER A 51 9.48 0.78 -0.29
CA SER A 51 8.02 0.79 -0.26
C SER A 51 7.52 1.36 1.06
N LEU A 52 6.30 1.90 1.06
CA LEU A 52 5.71 2.43 2.29
C LEU A 52 5.59 1.33 3.35
N VAL A 53 5.11 0.15 2.95
CA VAL A 53 4.90 -1.01 3.84
C VAL A 53 6.21 -1.40 4.52
N LYS A 54 7.33 -1.42 3.80
CA LYS A 54 8.63 -1.74 4.40
C LYS A 54 9.19 -0.63 5.30
N GLN A 55 8.97 0.64 4.94
CA GLN A 55 9.42 1.76 5.75
C GLN A 55 8.69 1.88 7.09
N ILE A 56 7.42 1.48 7.16
CA ILE A 56 6.63 1.46 8.41
C ILE A 56 6.49 0.04 9.00
N GLY A 57 7.16 -0.95 8.41
CA GLY A 57 6.95 -2.38 8.64
C GLY A 57 7.02 -2.80 10.10
N SER A 58 7.98 -2.25 10.85
CA SER A 58 8.15 -2.54 12.29
C SER A 58 6.95 -2.13 13.16
N SER A 59 6.11 -1.21 12.68
CA SER A 59 4.91 -0.75 13.39
C SER A 59 3.63 -1.46 12.95
N ILE A 60 3.68 -2.16 11.82
CA ILE A 60 2.50 -2.78 11.19
C ILE A 60 2.70 -4.28 10.96
N ASP A 61 3.79 -4.85 11.47
CA ASP A 61 4.18 -6.25 11.29
C ASP A 61 4.24 -6.68 9.82
N ASP A 62 4.66 -5.75 8.94
CA ASP A 62 4.61 -5.88 7.47
C ASP A 62 3.23 -6.26 6.90
N LYS A 63 2.15 -6.13 7.69
CA LYS A 63 0.79 -6.54 7.33
C LYS A 63 -0.05 -5.35 6.89
N PHE A 64 -0.72 -5.50 5.76
CA PHE A 64 -1.71 -4.55 5.26
C PHE A 64 -2.79 -5.29 4.49
N ALA A 65 -3.95 -4.68 4.37
CA ALA A 65 -5.04 -5.19 3.57
C ALA A 65 -5.79 -4.03 2.90
N TYR A 66 -6.38 -4.30 1.75
CA TYR A 66 -7.14 -3.30 1.02
C TYR A 66 -8.47 -3.85 0.53
N CYS A 67 -9.47 -2.97 0.49
CA CYS A 67 -10.75 -3.19 -0.17
C CYS A 67 -10.91 -2.08 -1.22
N LEU A 68 -10.73 -2.43 -2.49
CA LEU A 68 -10.86 -1.48 -3.60
C LEU A 68 -12.34 -1.31 -3.96
N PRO A 69 -12.80 -0.08 -4.23
CA PRO A 69 -14.12 0.12 -4.77
C PRO A 69 -14.20 -0.48 -6.19
N PRO A 70 -15.39 -0.86 -6.66
CA PRO A 70 -15.56 -1.38 -8.01
C PRO A 70 -15.13 -0.33 -9.04
N TYR A 71 -14.57 -0.76 -10.18
CA TYR A 71 -13.94 0.13 -11.17
C TYR A 71 -14.83 1.30 -11.63
N ARG A 72 -16.13 1.06 -11.86
CA ARG A 72 -17.07 2.11 -12.28
C ARG A 72 -17.53 3.02 -11.13
N ASN A 73 -17.41 2.54 -9.89
CA ASN A 73 -17.76 3.20 -8.64
C ASN A 73 -18.97 4.16 -8.72
N GLU A 74 -20.09 3.70 -9.31
CA GLU A 74 -21.24 4.55 -9.64
C GLU A 74 -21.86 5.22 -8.39
N ASN A 75 -21.72 4.57 -7.24
CA ASN A 75 -22.21 5.08 -5.95
C ASN A 75 -21.17 5.90 -5.17
N SER A 76 -20.01 6.22 -5.76
CA SER A 76 -18.90 6.93 -5.09
C SER A 76 -18.48 6.28 -3.76
N SER A 77 -18.48 4.95 -3.71
CA SER A 77 -18.04 4.19 -2.54
C SER A 77 -16.56 4.42 -2.24
N VAL A 78 -16.23 4.45 -0.96
CA VAL A 78 -14.86 4.71 -0.49
C VAL A 78 -14.20 3.36 -0.18
N GLY A 79 -13.07 3.11 -0.83
CA GLY A 79 -12.23 1.96 -0.50
C GLY A 79 -11.52 2.13 0.84
N GLN A 80 -10.95 1.05 1.34
CA GLN A 80 -10.20 1.04 2.59
C GLN A 80 -8.82 0.46 2.38
N LEU A 81 -7.82 1.05 3.04
CA LEU A 81 -6.47 0.52 3.17
C LEU A 81 -6.18 0.51 4.67
N LYS A 82 -5.90 -0.67 5.21
CA LYS A 82 -5.66 -0.90 6.63
C LYS A 82 -4.27 -1.52 6.83
N PHE A 83 -3.66 -1.25 7.97
CA PHE A 83 -2.31 -1.68 8.32
C PHE A 83 -2.29 -2.34 9.71
N GLY A 84 -1.35 -3.25 9.94
CA GLY A 84 -1.12 -3.88 11.23
C GLY A 84 -2.24 -4.81 11.66
N ASP A 85 -2.42 -4.98 12.96
CA ASP A 85 -3.41 -5.91 13.53
C ASP A 85 -4.86 -5.57 13.16
N ASN A 86 -5.12 -4.32 12.78
CA ASN A 86 -6.43 -3.89 12.31
C ASN A 86 -6.60 -4.08 10.79
N ALA A 87 -5.69 -4.78 10.11
CA ALA A 87 -5.79 -5.06 8.68
C ALA A 87 -7.01 -5.92 8.32
N ASP A 88 -7.61 -6.62 9.29
CA ASP A 88 -8.72 -7.49 9.01
C ASP A 88 -9.99 -6.70 8.63
N PHE A 89 -10.70 -7.24 7.65
CA PHE A 89 -12.04 -6.78 7.28
C PHE A 89 -13.04 -7.76 7.89
N SER A 90 -14.04 -7.23 8.61
CA SER A 90 -15.13 -8.05 9.12
C SER A 90 -16.01 -8.50 7.96
N GLY A 91 -15.86 -9.75 7.54
CA GLY A 91 -16.72 -10.43 6.57
C GLY A 91 -17.55 -11.53 7.24
N THR A 92 -18.61 -11.98 6.57
CA THR A 92 -19.38 -13.17 6.97
C THR A 92 -18.68 -14.47 6.58
N GLU A 93 -17.76 -14.40 5.62
CA GLU A 93 -17.03 -15.53 5.08
C GLU A 93 -15.62 -15.61 5.67
N GLU A 94 -15.14 -16.84 5.83
CA GLU A 94 -13.79 -17.13 6.32
C GLU A 94 -12.74 -16.75 5.25
N VAL A 95 -11.72 -16.01 5.67
CA VAL A 95 -10.61 -15.61 4.79
C VAL A 95 -9.83 -16.85 4.37
N GLN A 96 -9.67 -17.04 3.06
CA GLN A 96 -8.85 -18.12 2.52
C GLN A 96 -7.41 -17.65 2.37
N GLU A 97 -6.47 -18.44 2.87
CA GLU A 97 -5.05 -18.12 2.85
C GLU A 97 -4.28 -19.02 1.88
N THR A 98 -3.23 -18.46 1.28
CA THR A 98 -2.28 -19.22 0.47
C THR A 98 -0.86 -18.73 0.76
N PRO A 99 0.13 -19.63 0.87
CA PRO A 99 1.51 -19.22 1.08
C PRO A 99 1.99 -18.28 -0.03
N MET A 100 2.65 -17.19 0.38
CA MET A 100 3.26 -16.26 -0.55
C MET A 100 4.67 -16.74 -0.91
N GLU A 101 4.99 -16.73 -2.20
CA GLU A 101 6.29 -17.16 -2.69
C GLU A 101 7.37 -16.09 -2.46
N SER A 102 8.60 -16.54 -2.23
CA SER A 102 9.76 -15.67 -2.23
C SER A 102 9.96 -15.10 -3.64
N ASP A 103 10.32 -13.83 -3.77
CA ASP A 103 10.46 -13.17 -5.08
C ASP A 103 11.70 -13.63 -5.88
N GLY A 104 12.36 -14.72 -5.47
CA GLY A 104 13.57 -15.23 -6.12
C GLY A 104 14.74 -14.25 -6.14
N GLY A 105 14.69 -13.14 -5.38
CA GLY A 105 15.72 -12.10 -5.34
C GLY A 105 15.53 -10.92 -6.29
N GLU A 106 14.47 -10.88 -7.10
CA GLU A 106 14.17 -9.74 -7.98
C GLU A 106 12.67 -9.39 -7.99
N GLY A 107 12.15 -8.76 -6.94
CA GLY A 107 10.81 -8.22 -7.04
C GLY A 107 10.35 -7.25 -5.96
N SER A 108 9.71 -6.16 -6.40
CA SER A 108 8.78 -5.42 -5.54
C SER A 108 7.40 -6.05 -5.47
N PHE A 109 7.14 -7.17 -6.18
CA PHE A 109 5.81 -7.74 -6.37
C PHE A 109 5.48 -8.86 -5.36
N TYR A 110 4.17 -9.03 -5.11
CA TYR A 110 3.64 -10.17 -4.35
C TYR A 110 3.30 -11.30 -5.33
N VAL A 111 3.83 -12.50 -5.09
CA VAL A 111 3.69 -13.66 -5.99
C VAL A 111 3.01 -14.79 -5.24
N LEU A 112 1.99 -15.37 -5.86
CA LEU A 112 1.27 -16.53 -5.37
C LEU A 112 1.40 -17.66 -6.40
N ILE A 113 1.69 -18.87 -5.93
CA ILE A 113 1.67 -20.08 -6.76
C ILE A 113 0.29 -20.71 -6.62
N LEU A 114 -0.49 -20.71 -7.70
CA LEU A 114 -1.80 -21.35 -7.74
C LEU A 114 -1.62 -22.81 -8.15
N THR A 115 -1.73 -23.72 -7.19
CA THR A 115 -1.80 -25.16 -7.48
C THR A 115 -3.23 -25.55 -7.83
N THR A 116 -3.41 -26.20 -8.97
CA THR A 116 -4.68 -26.82 -9.40
C THR A 116 -4.92 -28.16 -8.73
#